data_AF-A0A1F9E6J6-F1
#
_entry.id   AF-A0A1F9E6J6-F1
#
_cell.length_a   1.000
_cell.length_b   1.000
_cell.length_c   1.000
_cell.angle_alpha   90.00
_cell.angle_beta   90.00
_cell.angle_gamma   90.00
#
_symmetry.space_group_name_H-M   'P 1'
#
loop_
_entity.id
_entity.type
_entity.pdbx_description
1 polymer ?
#
loop_
_entity_poly.entity_id
_entity_poly.type
_entity_poly.pdbx_seq_one_letter_code
_entity_poly.pdbx_strand_id
1 'polypeptide(L)'
;MLEATLNFRLLQMCADCGACYSICPSCMHIPGYDPREVVKDVLEGNHDKWIDSEHIWQCLECHFCLEMCYQHYGFESVMTALRTVAAKKGIHPPQLKRGWDMFAKTGRLGEPAMPARKKFNLPEPRASGVDEFRKLMELLKEARENCAVEDNGAGNASDNASDEDA
;
A
#
# COMPACT_ATOMS: atom_id res chain seq x y z
N MET A 1 -3.11 3.52 -13.60
CA MET A 1 -2.76 2.61 -12.47
C MET A 1 -3.20 3.15 -11.13
N LEU A 2 -2.81 4.37 -10.75
CA LEU A 2 -3.28 4.99 -9.49
C LEU A 2 -4.79 5.30 -9.50
N GLU A 3 -5.33 5.73 -10.64
CA GLU A 3 -6.76 6.03 -10.82
C GLU A 3 -7.68 4.82 -10.58
N ALA A 4 -7.19 3.60 -10.80
CA ALA A 4 -7.95 2.38 -10.52
C ALA A 4 -7.99 2.03 -9.02
N THR A 5 -7.17 2.69 -8.21
CA THR A 5 -6.99 2.39 -6.78
C THR A 5 -7.41 3.55 -5.87
N LEU A 6 -7.44 4.78 -6.39
CA LEU A 6 -7.72 5.99 -5.63
C LEU A 6 -9.02 6.65 -6.07
N ASN A 7 -9.78 7.16 -5.10
CA ASN A 7 -10.95 7.99 -5.33
C ASN A 7 -10.53 9.47 -5.41
N PHE A 8 -10.28 9.96 -6.62
CA PHE A 8 -9.77 11.31 -6.86
C PHE A 8 -10.74 12.40 -6.37
N ARG A 9 -12.05 12.15 -6.43
CA ARG A 9 -13.07 13.10 -5.93
C ARG A 9 -12.89 13.35 -4.43
N LEU A 10 -12.62 12.30 -3.65
CA LEU A 10 -12.38 12.44 -2.21
C LEU A 10 -11.01 13.06 -1.90
N LEU A 11 -10.02 12.86 -2.76
CA LEU A 11 -8.68 13.42 -2.61
C LEU A 11 -8.62 14.95 -2.78
N GLN A 12 -9.55 15.54 -3.54
CA GLN A 12 -9.59 17.00 -3.74
C GLN A 12 -9.59 17.76 -2.40
N MET A 13 -10.42 17.34 -1.44
CA MET A 13 -10.46 17.96 -0.12
C MET A 13 -9.22 17.68 0.73
N CYS A 14 -8.56 16.54 0.50
CA CYS A 14 -7.38 16.13 1.26
C CYS A 14 -6.18 17.04 0.99
N ALA A 15 -6.02 17.56 -0.23
CA ALA A 15 -4.92 18.44 -0.59
C ALA A 15 -4.95 19.78 0.16
N ASP A 16 -6.12 20.26 0.57
CA ASP A 16 -6.30 21.59 1.17
C ASP A 16 -6.37 21.59 2.69
N CYS A 17 -6.88 20.52 3.30
CA CYS A 17 -7.18 20.49 4.74
C CYS A 17 -5.92 20.57 5.62
N GLY A 18 -4.90 19.75 5.32
CA GLY A 18 -3.63 19.77 6.06
C GLY A 18 -3.67 19.33 7.53
N ALA A 19 -4.80 18.82 8.05
CA ALA A 19 -4.95 18.42 9.45
C ALA A 19 -3.90 17.39 9.93
N CYS A 20 -3.39 16.58 9.00
CA CYS A 20 -2.36 15.58 9.30
C CYS A 20 -0.93 16.14 9.41
N TYR A 21 -0.68 17.38 8.98
CA TYR A 21 0.69 17.93 8.87
C TYR A 21 1.39 18.03 10.23
N SER A 22 0.73 18.62 11.23
CA SER A 22 1.32 18.88 12.55
C SER A 22 1.44 17.65 13.45
N ILE A 23 0.71 16.56 13.14
CA ILE A 23 0.76 15.31 13.91
C ILE A 23 1.74 14.30 13.32
N CYS A 24 2.12 14.46 12.06
CA CYS A 24 2.97 13.51 11.36
C CYS A 24 4.43 13.60 11.83
N PRO A 25 5.02 12.53 12.40
CA PRO A 25 6.42 12.53 12.81
C PRO A 25 7.38 12.84 11.67
N SER A 26 7.07 12.36 10.47
CA SER A 26 7.87 12.58 9.27
C SER A 26 7.85 14.04 8.83
N CYS A 27 6.67 14.70 8.83
CA CYS A 27 6.57 16.13 8.48
C CYS A 27 7.40 17.01 9.42
N MET A 28 7.44 16.67 10.70
CA MET A 28 8.15 17.45 11.71
C MET A 28 9.68 17.37 11.59
N HIS A 29 10.23 16.30 11.00
CA HIS A 29 11.66 16.02 11.05
C HIS A 29 12.32 15.86 9.67
N ILE A 30 11.53 15.71 8.60
CA ILE A 30 12.02 15.46 7.26
C ILE A 30 11.71 16.68 6.38
N PRO A 31 12.73 17.45 5.97
CA PRO A 31 12.54 18.59 5.09
C PRO A 31 11.86 18.19 3.77
N GLY A 32 10.84 18.96 3.37
CA GLY A 32 10.12 18.70 2.12
C GLY A 32 9.13 17.52 2.17
N TYR A 33 8.89 16.95 3.35
CA TYR A 33 7.82 15.97 3.55
C TYR A 33 6.50 16.69 3.88
N ASP A 34 5.70 16.99 2.85
CA ASP A 34 4.37 17.59 3.02
C ASP A 34 3.27 16.70 2.40
N PRO A 35 2.35 16.15 3.21
CA PRO A 35 1.22 15.37 2.75
C PRO A 35 0.35 16.07 1.71
N ARG A 36 0.19 17.40 1.84
CA ARG A 36 -0.64 18.20 0.94
C ARG A 36 -0.02 18.26 -0.45
N GLU A 37 1.29 18.47 -0.53
CA GLU A 37 2.02 18.49 -1.80
C GLU A 37 1.94 17.14 -2.49
N VAL A 38 2.17 16.05 -1.75
CA VAL A 38 2.05 14.68 -2.29
C VAL A 38 0.67 14.44 -2.89
N VAL A 39 -0.41 14.75 -2.16
CA VAL A 39 -1.78 14.53 -2.66
C VAL A 39 -2.09 15.45 -3.85
N LYS A 40 -1.69 16.72 -3.78
CA LYS A 40 -1.88 17.69 -4.85
C LYS A 40 -1.22 17.23 -6.16
N ASP A 41 0.04 16.80 -6.08
CA ASP A 41 0.77 16.32 -7.26
C ASP A 41 0.14 15.06 -7.85
N VAL A 42 -0.42 14.18 -7.02
CA VAL A 42 -1.15 13.00 -7.51
C VAL A 42 -2.42 13.42 -8.26
N LEU A 43 -3.17 14.41 -7.74
CA LEU A 43 -4.35 14.96 -8.42
C LEU A 43 -4.00 15.64 -9.74
N GLU A 44 -2.84 16.29 -9.83
CA GLU A 44 -2.35 16.99 -11.03
C GLU A 44 -1.67 16.05 -12.04
N GLY A 45 -1.52 14.76 -11.72
CA GLY A 45 -0.84 13.78 -12.57
C GLY A 45 0.69 13.79 -12.46
N ASN A 46 1.27 14.62 -11.59
CA ASN A 46 2.71 14.78 -11.35
C ASN A 46 3.28 13.73 -10.37
N HIS A 47 2.74 12.52 -10.36
CA HIS A 47 3.01 11.51 -9.33
C HIS A 47 4.34 10.75 -9.51
N ASP A 48 4.91 10.73 -10.71
CA ASP A 48 6.17 10.03 -10.98
C ASP A 48 7.33 10.55 -10.12
N LYS A 49 7.38 11.87 -9.85
CA LYS A 49 8.42 12.45 -8.98
C LYS A 49 8.40 11.87 -7.55
N TRP A 50 7.22 11.45 -7.08
CA TRP A 50 7.06 10.83 -5.77
C TRP A 50 7.37 9.34 -5.80
N ILE A 51 7.03 8.65 -6.88
CA ILE A 51 7.40 7.24 -7.09
C ILE A 51 8.92 7.05 -7.03
N ASP A 52 9.67 8.00 -7.61
CA ASP A 52 11.13 7.96 -7.66
C ASP A 52 11.79 8.57 -6.40
N SER A 53 11.01 9.17 -5.50
CA SER A 53 11.50 9.83 -4.29
C SER A 53 11.59 8.87 -3.11
N GLU A 54 12.58 9.08 -2.25
CA GLU A 54 12.66 8.36 -0.96
C GLU A 54 11.56 8.77 0.02
N HIS A 55 10.92 9.93 -0.18
CA HIS A 55 9.88 10.45 0.72
C HIS A 55 8.72 9.45 0.87
N ILE A 56 8.36 8.69 -0.15
CA ILE A 56 7.26 7.73 -0.01
C ILE A 56 7.55 6.60 0.99
N TRP A 57 8.84 6.32 1.25
CA TRP A 57 9.34 5.30 2.17
C TRP A 57 9.60 5.82 3.59
N GLN A 58 9.43 7.13 3.79
CA GLN A 58 9.62 7.78 5.09
C GLN A 58 8.30 7.96 5.87
N CYS A 59 7.17 7.50 5.31
CA CYS A 59 5.94 7.33 6.06
C CYS A 59 6.08 6.14 7.02
N LEU A 60 5.76 6.36 8.30
CA LEU A 60 5.82 5.32 9.32
C LEU A 60 4.60 4.39 9.33
N GLU A 61 3.59 4.63 8.49
CA GLU A 61 2.30 3.92 8.52
C GLU A 61 1.68 3.88 9.94
N CYS A 62 1.83 4.99 10.69
CA CYS A 62 1.32 5.10 12.06
C CYS A 62 -0.19 5.45 12.13
N HIS A 63 -0.81 5.74 10.99
CA HIS A 63 -2.24 6.05 10.82
C HIS A 63 -2.79 7.26 11.61
N PHE A 64 -1.96 8.07 12.28
CA PHE A 64 -2.44 9.31 12.92
C PHE A 64 -3.15 10.27 11.94
N CYS A 65 -2.69 10.32 10.68
CA CYS A 65 -3.34 11.11 9.64
C CYS A 65 -4.77 10.63 9.33
N LEU A 66 -5.05 9.34 9.48
CA LEU A 66 -6.35 8.73 9.23
C LEU A 66 -7.32 8.98 10.39
N GLU A 67 -6.82 8.89 11.63
CA GLU A 67 -7.60 9.17 12.84
C GLU A 67 -8.04 10.63 12.92
N MET A 68 -7.17 11.56 12.50
CA MET A 68 -7.50 12.99 12.47
C MET A 68 -8.37 13.40 11.27
N CYS A 69 -8.48 12.54 10.25
CA CYS A 69 -9.19 12.88 9.03
C CYS A 69 -10.69 12.61 9.17
N TYR A 70 -11.51 13.64 9.03
CA TYR A 70 -12.97 13.51 9.03
C TYR A 70 -13.51 12.67 7.85
N GLN A 71 -12.73 12.49 6.77
CA GLN A 71 -13.11 11.64 5.64
C GLN A 71 -12.71 10.18 5.83
N HIS A 72 -11.87 9.86 6.82
CA HIS A 72 -11.20 8.57 6.96
C HIS A 72 -10.61 8.05 5.63
N TYR A 73 -10.10 8.98 4.83
CA TYR A 73 -9.52 8.75 3.51
C TYR A 73 -8.59 9.90 3.15
N GLY A 74 -7.59 9.67 2.29
CA GLY A 74 -6.69 10.73 1.84
C GLY A 74 -5.24 10.30 1.69
N PHE A 75 -4.35 11.03 2.36
CA PHE A 75 -2.89 10.87 2.28
C PHE A 75 -2.41 9.43 2.51
N GLU A 76 -2.95 8.71 3.49
CA GLU A 76 -2.59 7.30 3.74
C GLU A 76 -2.76 6.45 2.48
N SER A 77 -3.91 6.55 1.84
CA SER A 77 -4.25 5.73 0.67
C SER A 77 -3.39 6.10 -0.52
N VAL A 78 -3.09 7.40 -0.68
CA VAL A 78 -2.14 7.90 -1.69
C VAL A 78 -0.76 7.30 -1.48
N MET A 79 -0.26 7.31 -0.26
CA MET A 79 1.06 6.77 0.08
C MET A 79 1.16 5.27 -0.18
N THR A 80 0.13 4.51 0.20
CA THR A 80 0.03 3.07 -0.07
C THR A 80 0.01 2.78 -1.57
N ALA A 81 -0.74 3.57 -2.35
CA ALA A 81 -0.80 3.41 -3.80
C ALA A 81 0.55 3.75 -4.47
N LEU A 82 1.21 4.84 -4.08
CA LEU A 82 2.53 5.23 -4.60
C LEU A 82 3.59 4.18 -4.30
N ARG A 83 3.69 3.69 -3.05
CA ARG A 83 4.60 2.60 -2.67
C ARG A 83 4.34 1.33 -3.45
N THR A 84 3.07 0.99 -3.68
CA THR A 84 2.70 -0.20 -4.47
C THR A 84 3.20 -0.09 -5.91
N VAL A 85 3.01 1.07 -6.54
CA VAL A 85 3.50 1.29 -7.91
C VAL A 85 5.03 1.29 -7.95
N ALA A 86 5.70 1.98 -7.02
CA ALA A 86 7.15 2.00 -6.91
C ALA A 86 7.73 0.59 -6.72
N ALA A 87 7.16 -0.21 -5.82
CA ALA A 87 7.58 -1.59 -5.58
C ALA A 87 7.41 -2.47 -6.83
N LYS A 88 6.31 -2.32 -7.58
CA LYS A 88 6.11 -3.03 -8.87
C LYS A 88 7.13 -2.62 -9.94
N LYS A 89 7.58 -1.37 -9.94
CA LYS A 89 8.67 -0.86 -10.79
C LYS A 89 10.06 -1.29 -10.29
N GLY A 90 10.17 -1.98 -9.15
CA GLY A 90 11.45 -2.34 -8.53
C GLY A 90 12.14 -1.19 -7.79
N ILE A 91 11.43 -0.08 -7.58
CA ILE A 91 11.92 1.10 -6.86
C ILE A 91 11.50 0.95 -5.40
N HIS A 92 12.39 0.39 -4.60
CA HIS A 92 12.17 0.20 -3.17
C HIS A 92 13.51 0.11 -2.41
N PRO A 93 13.53 0.38 -1.10
CA PRO A 93 14.71 0.12 -0.27
C PRO A 93 15.14 -1.35 -0.36
N PRO A 94 16.45 -1.65 -0.41
CA PRO A 94 16.95 -3.02 -0.55
C PRO A 94 16.53 -3.93 0.63
N GLN A 95 16.34 -3.35 1.81
CA GLN A 95 15.89 -4.06 3.02
C GLN A 95 14.48 -4.64 2.84
N LEU A 96 13.60 -3.96 2.11
CA LEU A 96 12.24 -4.44 1.86
C LEU A 96 12.27 -5.74 1.05
N LYS A 97 13.03 -5.77 -0.03
CA LYS A 97 13.19 -6.97 -0.88
C LYS A 97 13.84 -8.11 -0.13
N ARG A 98 14.89 -7.82 0.64
CA ARG A 98 15.55 -8.84 1.49
C ARG A 98 14.61 -9.44 2.52
N GLY A 99 13.80 -8.61 3.19
CA GLY A 99 12.79 -9.07 4.14
C GLY A 99 11.72 -9.93 3.47
N TRP A 100 11.22 -9.48 2.33
CA TRP A 100 10.24 -10.23 1.54
C TRP A 100 10.77 -11.59 1.07
N ASP A 101 11.98 -11.65 0.52
CA ASP A 101 12.56 -12.89 0.02
C ASP A 101 12.81 -13.90 1.16
N MET A 102 13.25 -13.40 2.33
CA MET A 102 13.37 -14.22 3.54
C MET A 102 12.01 -14.75 4.00
N PHE A 103 10.98 -13.90 4.04
CA PHE A 103 9.63 -14.30 4.42
C PHE A 103 9.04 -15.32 3.44
N ALA A 104 9.13 -15.08 2.13
CA ALA A 104 8.62 -16.00 1.12
C ALA A 104 9.31 -17.38 1.17
N LYS A 105 10.59 -17.41 1.56
CA LYS A 105 11.36 -18.66 1.68
C LYS A 105 11.10 -19.39 3.00
N THR A 106 11.01 -18.68 4.11
CA THR A 106 11.06 -19.26 5.46
C THR A 106 9.79 -19.06 6.28
N GLY A 107 8.85 -18.25 5.82
CA GLY A 107 7.68 -17.81 6.58
C GLY A 107 8.04 -16.91 7.78
N ARG A 108 9.26 -16.38 7.84
CA ARG A 108 9.78 -15.58 8.96
C ARG A 108 10.54 -14.36 8.48
N LEU A 109 10.59 -13.33 9.33
CA LEU A 109 11.37 -12.10 9.11
C LEU A 109 12.70 -12.10 9.90
N GLY A 110 13.13 -13.26 10.39
CA GLY A 110 14.37 -13.45 11.13
C GLY A 110 14.41 -14.79 11.83
N GLU A 111 15.62 -15.23 12.19
CA GLU A 111 15.80 -16.50 12.89
C GLU A 111 15.58 -16.36 14.40
N PRO A 112 14.93 -17.33 15.05
CA PRO A 112 14.81 -17.34 16.50
C PRO A 112 16.19 -17.39 17.17
N ALA A 113 16.39 -16.52 18.16
CA ALA A 113 17.63 -16.49 18.95
C ALA A 113 17.68 -17.69 19.93
N MET A 114 18.06 -18.87 19.43
CA MET A 114 18.13 -20.12 20.21
C MET A 114 18.95 -20.00 21.51
N PRO A 115 20.11 -19.30 21.56
CA PRO A 115 20.84 -19.11 22.81
C PRO A 115 20.05 -18.34 23.88
N ALA A 116 19.32 -17.29 23.47
CA ALA A 116 18.47 -16.53 24.38
C ALA A 116 17.29 -17.36 24.87
N ARG A 117 16.65 -18.15 24.00
CA ARG A 117 15.55 -19.04 24.38
C ARG A 117 15.99 -20.07 25.40
N LYS A 118 17.15 -20.70 25.20
CA LYS A 118 17.74 -21.64 26.16
C LYS A 118 18.04 -20.98 27.51
N LYS A 119 18.61 -19.76 27.51
CA LYS A 119 18.89 -18.99 28.73
C LYS A 119 17.62 -18.72 29.55
N PHE A 120 16.50 -18.44 28.89
CA PHE A 120 15.23 -18.11 29.52
C PHE A 120 14.26 -19.30 29.64
N ASN A 121 14.71 -20.54 29.39
CA ASN A 121 13.89 -21.77 29.39
C ASN A 121 12.60 -21.65 28.55
N LEU A 122 12.68 -20.96 27.41
CA LEU A 122 11.56 -20.82 26.49
C LEU A 122 11.41 -22.08 25.63
N PRO A 123 10.18 -22.47 25.26
CA PRO A 123 9.95 -23.63 24.40
C PRO A 123 10.58 -23.45 23.01
N GLU A 124 10.70 -24.53 22.24
CA GLU A 124 11.13 -24.43 20.85
C GLU A 124 10.21 -23.52 20.03
N PRO A 125 10.74 -22.73 19.07
CA PRO A 125 9.93 -21.91 18.19
C PRO A 125 8.94 -22.78 17.42
N ARG A 126 7.68 -22.33 17.31
CA ARG A 126 6.69 -22.99 16.45
C ARG A 126 7.18 -23.05 15.00
N ALA A 127 6.88 -24.15 14.30
CA ALA A 127 7.14 -24.25 12.87
C ALA A 127 6.55 -23.05 12.12
N SER A 128 7.25 -22.58 11.10
CA SER A 128 6.73 -21.53 10.21
C SER A 128 5.60 -22.10 9.36
N GLY A 129 4.50 -21.36 9.20
CA GLY A 129 3.40 -21.72 8.29
C GLY A 129 3.70 -21.41 6.82
N VAL A 130 4.93 -21.68 6.37
CA VAL A 130 5.41 -21.26 5.04
C VAL A 130 4.77 -22.07 3.92
N ASP A 131 4.46 -23.34 4.17
CA ASP A 131 3.82 -24.21 3.17
C ASP A 131 2.35 -23.84 2.99
N GLU A 132 1.65 -23.53 4.09
CA GLU A 132 0.30 -22.97 4.05
C GLU A 132 0.27 -21.62 3.34
N PHE A 133 1.26 -20.76 3.60
CA PHE A 133 1.39 -19.48 2.89
C PHE A 133 1.57 -19.67 1.38
N ARG A 134 2.43 -20.60 0.94
CA ARG A 134 2.61 -20.91 -0.49
C ARG A 134 1.31 -21.38 -1.13
N LYS A 135 0.61 -22.30 -0.47
CA LYS A 135 -0.71 -22.78 -0.92
C LYS A 135 -1.72 -21.64 -1.05
N LEU A 136 -1.77 -20.72 -0.09
CA LEU A 136 -2.64 -19.54 -0.16
C LEU A 136 -2.28 -18.64 -1.35
N MET A 137 -1.00 -18.46 -1.64
CA MET A 137 -0.55 -17.67 -2.79
C MET A 137 -0.90 -18.32 -4.14
N GLU A 138 -0.83 -19.65 -4.23
CA GLU A 138 -1.27 -20.41 -5.41
C GLU A 138 -2.78 -20.25 -5.64
N LEU A 139 -3.59 -20.46 -4.59
CA LEU A 139 -5.04 -20.27 -4.66
C LEU A 139 -5.43 -18.84 -5.05
N LEU A 140 -4.71 -17.83 -4.52
CA LEU A 140 -4.95 -16.44 -4.88
C LEU A 140 -4.63 -16.18 -6.36
N LYS A 141 -3.59 -16.82 -6.91
CA LYS A 141 -3.22 -16.70 -8.31
C LYS A 141 -4.31 -17.31 -9.20
N GLU A 142 -4.76 -18.53 -8.90
CA GLU A 142 -5.84 -19.21 -9.61
C GLU A 142 -7.13 -18.38 -9.58
N ALA A 143 -7.52 -17.84 -8.42
CA ALA A 143 -8.69 -16.99 -8.29
C ALA A 143 -8.61 -15.72 -9.16
N ARG A 144 -7.44 -15.08 -9.23
CA ARG A 144 -7.22 -13.90 -10.07
C ARG A 144 -7.28 -14.22 -11.56
N GLU A 145 -6.73 -15.37 -11.97
CA GLU A 145 -6.81 -15.83 -13.36
C GLU A 145 -8.26 -16.10 -13.76
N ASN A 146 -9.03 -16.75 -12.87
CA ASN A 146 -10.45 -17.04 -13.12
C ASN A 146 -11.30 -15.77 -13.21
N CYS A 147 -11.12 -14.79 -12.31
CA CYS A 147 -11.84 -13.51 -12.40
C CYS A 147 -11.46 -12.70 -13.66
N ALA A 148 -10.21 -12.79 -14.12
CA ALA A 148 -9.79 -12.12 -15.36
C ALA A 148 -10.38 -12.76 -16.63
N VAL A 149 -10.76 -14.04 -16.58
CA VAL A 149 -11.46 -14.72 -17.69
C VAL A 149 -12.93 -14.26 -17.77
N GLU A 150 -13.58 -14.01 -16.62
CA GLU A 150 -14.98 -13.57 -16.57
C GLU A 150 -15.16 -12.14 -17.15
N ASP A 151 -14.21 -11.23 -16.93
CA ASP A 151 -14.26 -9.87 -17.48
C ASP A 151 -14.01 -9.80 -19.00
N ASN A 152 -13.30 -10.79 -19.58
CA ASN A 152 -13.09 -10.88 -21.03
C ASN A 152 -14.27 -11.55 -21.78
N GLY A 153 -15.28 -12.04 -21.05
CA GLY A 153 -16.51 -12.62 -21.61
C GLY A 153 -17.68 -11.65 -21.74
N ALA A 154 -17.59 -10.46 -21.14
CA ALA A 154 -18.61 -9.41 -21.22
C ALA A 154 -18.34 -8.41 -22.36
N GLY A 155 -18.07 -8.94 -23.56
CA GLY A 155 -18.01 -8.16 -24.79
C GLY A 155 -19.36 -8.18 -25.51
N ASN A 156 -19.96 -7.00 -25.66
CA ASN A 156 -21.13 -6.67 -26.49
C ASN A 156 -22.52 -7.01 -25.92
N ALA A 157 -23.04 -6.07 -25.13
CA ALA A 157 -24.44 -5.68 -25.22
C ALA A 157 -24.49 -4.14 -25.23
N SER A 158 -24.59 -3.58 -26.42
CA SER A 158 -25.15 -2.25 -26.63
C SER A 158 -26.55 -2.23 -26.06
N ASP A 159 -26.89 -1.26 -25.22
CA ASP A 159 -28.27 -0.80 -25.11
C ASP A 159 -28.28 0.71 -24.86
N ASN A 160 -28.76 1.41 -25.89
CA ASN A 160 -29.35 2.73 -25.77
C ASN A 160 -30.52 2.63 -24.78
N ALA A 161 -30.56 3.54 -23.81
CA ALA A 161 -31.82 3.99 -23.23
C ALA A 161 -31.71 5.49 -23.01
N SER A 162 -32.49 6.21 -23.80
CA SER A 162 -32.85 7.60 -23.65
C SER A 162 -33.75 7.81 -22.41
N ASP A 163 -34.09 9.08 -22.20
CA ASP A 163 -35.20 9.59 -21.39
C ASP A 163 -34.87 9.79 -19.89
N GLU A 164 -35.34 10.81 -19.17
CA GLU A 164 -35.95 12.14 -19.37
C GLU A 164 -36.11 12.65 -17.92
N ASP A 165 -35.96 13.95 -17.70
CA ASP A 165 -36.53 14.80 -16.64
C ASP A 165 -37.06 14.21 -15.31
N ALA A 166 -36.48 14.67 -14.18
CA ALA A 166 -37.21 15.18 -13.00
C ALA A 166 -36.26 15.93 -12.03
#